data_AF-A0A939JBQ4-F1
#
_entry.id   AF-A0A939JBQ4-F1
#
_cell.length_a   1.000
_cell.length_b   1.000
_cell.length_c   1.000
_cell.angle_alpha   90.00
_cell.angle_beta   90.00
_cell.angle_gamma   90.00
#
_symmetry.space_group_name_H-M   'P 1'
#
loop_
_entity.id
_entity.type
_entity.pdbx_description
1 polymer ?
#
loop_
_entity_poly.entity_id
_entity_poly.type
_entity_poly.pdbx_seq_one_letter_code
_entity_poly.pdbx_strand_id
1 'polypeptide(L)'
;MTDKKLVDGQPVTRKKYTPAFKAECVRQVAAGARQSDVARAQGISPALLGRWQRTALEQAVPSSAERDEIKRLRAELKRVEMERDILKKAVTIFSQPQP
;
A
#
# COMPACT_ATOMS: atom_id res chain seq x y z
N MET A 1 6.10 -23.68 22.86
CA MET A 1 5.82 -24.32 21.56
C MET A 1 4.33 -24.24 21.28
N THR A 2 3.89 -23.87 20.08
CA THR A 2 2.47 -23.68 19.74
C THR A 2 1.79 -25.02 19.45
N ASP A 3 0.86 -25.40 20.33
CA ASP A 3 -0.03 -26.57 20.16
C ASP A 3 -0.76 -26.55 18.82
N LYS A 4 -0.39 -27.49 17.96
CA LYS A 4 -1.02 -27.71 16.66
C LYS A 4 -2.33 -28.46 16.94
N LYS A 5 -3.47 -27.76 16.93
CA LYS A 5 -4.79 -28.41 17.08
C LYS A 5 -4.92 -29.54 16.07
N LEU A 6 -4.92 -30.77 16.57
CA LEU A 6 -5.26 -31.99 15.84
C LEU A 6 -6.78 -32.16 15.91
N VAL A 7 -7.42 -32.40 14.78
CA VAL A 7 -8.81 -32.89 14.73
C VAL A 7 -8.69 -34.32 14.16
N ASP A 8 -9.17 -35.30 14.91
CA ASP A 8 -9.18 -36.74 14.54
C ASP A 8 -7.86 -37.32 14.03
N GLY A 9 -6.71 -36.83 14.54
CA GLY A 9 -5.39 -37.35 14.19
C GLY A 9 -4.87 -36.93 12.80
N GLN A 10 -5.60 -36.09 12.05
CA GLN A 10 -5.12 -35.54 10.77
C GLN A 10 -4.63 -34.09 10.91
N PRO A 11 -3.57 -33.71 10.16
CA PRO A 11 -3.09 -32.34 10.14
C PRO A 11 -4.15 -31.40 9.54
N VAL A 12 -4.63 -30.43 10.33
CA VAL A 12 -5.57 -29.41 9.85
C VAL A 12 -4.93 -28.60 8.73
N THR A 13 -5.39 -28.82 7.50
CA THR A 13 -4.97 -28.06 6.33
C THR A 13 -5.54 -26.64 6.41
N ARG A 14 -4.67 -25.63 6.52
CA ARG A 14 -5.09 -24.24 6.57
C ARG A 14 -5.68 -23.81 5.23
N LYS A 15 -6.93 -23.30 5.24
CA LYS A 15 -7.56 -22.67 4.06
C LYS A 15 -6.67 -21.54 3.55
N LYS A 16 -6.36 -21.56 2.25
CA LYS A 16 -5.63 -20.50 1.56
C LYS A 16 -6.62 -19.56 0.89
N TYR A 17 -6.34 -18.25 0.97
CA TYR A 17 -7.14 -17.20 0.34
C TYR A 17 -6.27 -16.46 -0.66
N THR A 18 -6.86 -16.07 -1.79
CA THR A 18 -6.14 -15.30 -2.82
C THR A 18 -5.79 -13.90 -2.32
N PRO A 19 -4.71 -13.28 -2.81
CA PRO A 19 -4.36 -11.90 -2.45
C PRO A 19 -5.49 -10.92 -2.73
N ALA A 20 -6.14 -11.04 -3.89
CA ALA A 20 -7.27 -10.19 -4.28
C ALA A 20 -8.44 -10.29 -3.29
N PHE A 21 -8.81 -11.51 -2.88
CA PHE A 21 -9.86 -11.71 -1.88
C PHE A 21 -9.51 -11.07 -0.53
N LYS A 22 -8.28 -11.23 -0.06
CA LYS A 22 -7.83 -10.59 1.18
C LYS A 22 -7.92 -9.06 1.09
N ALA A 23 -7.44 -8.49 -0.02
CA ALA A 23 -7.45 -7.06 -0.27
C ALA A 23 -8.88 -6.50 -0.32
N GLU A 24 -9.81 -7.22 -0.95
CA GLU A 24 -11.24 -6.89 -0.98
C GLU A 24 -11.83 -6.76 0.43
N CYS A 25 -11.66 -7.79 1.25
CA CYS A 25 -12.18 -7.80 2.61
C CYS A 25 -11.59 -6.68 3.46
N VAL A 26 -10.28 -6.42 3.35
CA VAL A 26 -9.62 -5.32 4.06
C VAL A 26 -10.15 -3.97 3.57
N ARG A 27 -10.37 -3.80 2.25
CA ARG A 27 -10.89 -2.56 1.66
C ARG A 27 -12.30 -2.24 2.15
N GLN A 28 -13.18 -3.22 2.26
CA GLN A 28 -14.54 -3.01 2.77
C GLN A 28 -14.53 -2.49 4.22
N VAL A 29 -13.67 -3.05 5.07
CA VAL A 29 -13.54 -2.55 6.44
C VAL A 29 -12.89 -1.16 6.48
N ALA A 30 -11.88 -0.90 5.64
CA ALA A 30 -11.28 0.42 5.50
C ALA A 30 -12.27 1.49 5.00
N ALA A 31 -13.27 1.09 4.20
CA ALA A 31 -14.36 1.95 3.75
C ALA A 31 -15.45 2.20 4.83
N GLY A 32 -15.28 1.64 6.04
CA GLY A 32 -16.15 1.88 7.20
C GLY A 32 -17.10 0.74 7.56
N ALA A 33 -17.08 -0.38 6.83
CA ALA A 33 -17.86 -1.55 7.20
C ALA A 33 -17.35 -2.18 8.50
N ARG A 34 -18.25 -2.70 9.34
CA ARG A 34 -17.86 -3.40 10.57
C ARG A 34 -17.15 -4.71 10.23
N GLN A 35 -15.97 -4.93 10.82
CA GLN A 35 -15.17 -6.14 10.63
C GLN A 35 -15.94 -7.44 10.88
N SER A 36 -16.82 -7.46 11.89
CA SER A 36 -17.67 -8.62 12.20
C SER A 36 -18.62 -8.96 11.07
N ASP A 37 -19.17 -7.95 10.41
CA ASP A 37 -20.19 -8.10 9.39
C ASP A 37 -19.56 -8.51 8.07
N VAL A 38 -18.42 -7.90 7.71
CA VAL A 38 -17.61 -8.35 6.56
C VAL A 38 -17.14 -9.79 6.76
N ALA A 39 -16.65 -10.14 7.95
CA ALA A 39 -16.21 -11.51 8.23
C ALA A 39 -17.34 -12.53 8.10
N ARG A 40 -18.54 -12.20 8.62
CA ARG A 40 -19.74 -13.04 8.49
C ARG A 40 -20.17 -13.19 7.03
N ALA A 41 -20.25 -12.08 6.29
CA ALA A 41 -20.67 -12.08 4.89
C ALA A 41 -19.73 -12.90 3.99
N GLN A 42 -18.43 -12.87 4.30
CA GLN A 42 -17.39 -13.55 3.53
C GLN A 42 -17.05 -14.96 4.06
N GLY A 43 -17.74 -15.43 5.11
CA GLY A 43 -17.55 -16.76 5.69
C GLY A 43 -16.16 -16.98 6.31
N ILE A 44 -15.52 -15.92 6.81
CA ILE A 44 -14.20 -15.97 7.45
C ILE A 44 -14.28 -15.60 8.93
N SER A 45 -13.26 -15.98 9.71
CA SER A 45 -13.23 -15.57 11.11
C SER A 45 -12.87 -14.08 11.23
N PRO A 46 -13.53 -13.31 12.12
CA PRO A 46 -13.17 -11.91 12.37
C PRO A 46 -11.70 -11.76 12.77
N ALA A 47 -11.17 -12.69 13.57
CA ALA A 47 -9.76 -12.68 13.97
C ALA A 47 -8.78 -12.82 12.79
N LEU A 48 -9.15 -13.59 11.75
CA LEU A 48 -8.34 -13.71 10.54
C LEU A 48 -8.35 -12.40 9.74
N LEU A 49 -9.52 -11.80 9.57
CA LEU A 49 -9.65 -10.50 8.91
C LEU A 49 -8.84 -9.41 9.63
N GLY A 50 -8.91 -9.38 10.96
CA GLY A 50 -8.11 -8.45 11.77
C GLY A 50 -6.60 -8.63 11.61
N ARG A 51 -6.12 -9.87 11.39
CA ARG A 51 -4.70 -10.09 11.05
C ARG A 51 -4.35 -9.51 9.68
N TRP A 52 -5.22 -9.70 8.68
CA TRP A 52 -4.98 -9.13 7.35
C TRP A 52 -4.96 -7.60 7.36
N GLN A 53 -5.84 -6.96 8.14
CA GLN A 53 -5.81 -5.51 8.31
C GLN A 53 -4.49 -5.02 8.91
N ARG A 54 -3.99 -5.69 9.95
CA ARG A 54 -2.70 -5.35 10.57
C ARG A 54 -1.55 -5.49 9.58
N THR A 55 -1.48 -6.62 8.86
CA THR A 55 -0.46 -6.84 7.84
C THR A 55 -0.54 -5.81 6.72
N ALA A 56 -1.75 -5.45 6.27
CA ALA A 56 -1.93 -4.42 5.25
C ALA A 56 -1.44 -3.05 5.75
N LEU A 57 -1.69 -2.71 7.02
CA LEU A 57 -1.21 -1.47 7.62
C LEU A 57 0.32 -1.45 7.75
N GLU A 58 0.93 -2.56 8.19
CA GLU A 58 2.38 -2.71 8.27
C GLU A 58 3.05 -2.57 6.90
N GLN A 59 2.43 -3.09 5.84
CA GLN A 59 2.90 -2.95 4.45
C GLN A 59 2.66 -1.56 3.86
N ALA A 60 1.69 -0.80 4.38
CA ALA A 60 1.42 0.56 3.92
C ALA A 60 2.44 1.59 4.45
N VAL A 61 3.17 1.26 5.51
CA VAL A 61 4.23 2.12 6.05
C VAL A 61 5.51 1.91 5.22
N PRO A 62 6.00 2.94 4.51
CA PRO A 62 7.23 2.80 3.75
C PRO A 62 8.41 2.52 4.69
N SER A 63 9.25 1.57 4.30
CA SER A 63 10.52 1.28 4.98
C SER A 63 11.42 2.52 5.02
N SER A 64 12.45 2.50 5.87
CA SER A 64 13.40 3.62 5.93
C SER A 64 14.07 3.86 4.58
N ALA A 65 14.46 2.78 3.89
CA ALA A 65 15.07 2.85 2.57
C ALA A 65 14.12 3.45 1.52
N GLU A 66 12.85 3.06 1.52
CA GLU A 66 11.85 3.65 0.62
C GLU A 66 11.61 5.13 0.92
N ARG A 67 11.62 5.54 2.20
CA ARG A 67 11.51 6.95 2.58
C ARG A 67 12.70 7.78 2.09
N ASP A 68 13.91 7.26 2.22
CA ASP A 68 15.12 7.94 1.75
C ASP A 68 15.14 8.08 0.23
N GLU A 69 14.73 7.03 -0.50
CA GLU A 69 14.61 7.10 -1.96
C GLU A 69 13.51 8.07 -2.39
N ILE A 70 12.35 8.09 -1.73
CA ILE A 70 11.30 9.10 -1.98
C ILE A 70 11.85 10.52 -1.79
N LYS A 71 12.65 10.75 -0.74
CA LYS A 71 13.27 12.06 -0.48
C LYS A 71 14.25 12.43 -1.58
N ARG A 72 15.11 11.49 -2.00
CA ARG A 72 16.06 11.68 -3.10
C ARG A 72 15.35 12.01 -4.40
N LEU A 73 14.33 11.22 -4.77
CA LEU A 73 13.56 11.42 -6.00
C LEU A 73 12.83 12.76 -6.00
N ARG A 74 12.29 13.21 -4.86
CA ARG A 74 11.68 14.54 -4.74
C ARG A 74 12.69 15.67 -4.91
N ALA A 75 13.90 15.52 -4.37
CA ALA A 75 14.97 16.50 -4.54
C ALA A 75 15.41 16.60 -6.01
N GLU A 76 15.55 15.47 -6.68
CA GLU A 76 15.92 15.39 -8.09
C GLU A 76 14.84 15.98 -9.00
N LEU A 77 13.57 15.64 -8.74
CA LEU A 77 12.43 16.20 -9.47
C LEU A 77 12.42 17.73 -9.37
N LYS A 78 12.63 18.28 -8.17
CA LYS A 78 12.72 19.73 -7.95
C LYS A 78 13.88 20.37 -8.73
N ARG A 79 15.04 19.70 -8.79
CA ARG A 79 16.20 20.17 -9.56
C ARG A 79 15.87 20.26 -11.05
N VAL A 80 15.29 19.19 -11.61
CA VAL A 80 14.90 19.10 -13.03
C VAL A 80 13.83 20.14 -13.37
N GLU A 81 12.85 20.36 -12.49
CA GLU A 81 11.83 21.39 -12.68
C GLU A 81 12.44 22.79 -12.74
N MET A 82 13.39 23.09 -11.86
CA MET A 82 14.10 24.37 -11.86
C MET A 82 14.92 24.59 -13.13
N GLU A 83 15.65 23.57 -13.59
CA GLU A 83 16.42 23.63 -14.85
C GLU A 83 15.52 23.88 -16.05
N ARG A 84 14.39 23.16 -16.13
CA ARG A 84 13.37 23.38 -17.16
C ARG A 84 12.87 24.82 -17.13
N ASP A 85 12.59 25.35 -15.95
CA ASP A 85 12.03 26.70 -15.82
C ASP A 85 13.05 27.80 -16.16
N ILE A 86 14.34 27.58 -15.87
CA ILE A 86 15.44 28.45 -16.31
C ILE A 86 15.51 28.45 -17.85
N LEU A 87 15.50 27.27 -18.47
CA LEU A 87 15.56 27.16 -19.93
C LEU A 87 14.35 27.81 -20.61
N LYS A 88 13.15 27.62 -20.05
CA LYS A 88 11.94 28.32 -20.54
C LYS A 88 12.10 29.83 -20.51
N LYS A 89 12.59 30.39 -19.40
CA LYS A 89 12.84 31.84 -19.27
C LYS A 89 13.86 32.32 -20.30
N ALA A 90 14.94 31.56 -20.52
CA ALA A 90 15.94 31.89 -21.53
C ALA A 90 15.33 31.93 -22.94
N VAL A 91 14.57 30.89 -23.34
CA VAL A 91 13.89 30.85 -24.64
C VAL A 91 12.98 32.05 -24.82
N THR A 92 12.20 32.44 -23.80
CA THR A 92 11.35 33.64 -23.87
C THR A 92 12.15 34.92 -24.13
N ILE A 93 13.30 35.09 -23.46
CA ILE A 93 14.17 36.26 -23.66
C ILE A 93 14.74 36.28 -25.09
N PHE A 94 15.21 35.14 -25.58
CA PHE A 94 15.83 35.04 -26.91
C PHE A 94 14.84 35.01 -28.08
N SER A 95 13.56 34.78 -27.83
CA SER A 95 12.51 34.74 -28.87
C SER A 95 11.79 36.07 -29.07
N GLN A 96 12.08 37.10 -28.27
CA GLN A 96 11.58 38.45 -28.55
C GLN A 96 12.40 39.08 -29.70
N PRO A 97 11.77 39.53 -30.80
CA PRO A 97 12.47 40.24 -31.86
C PRO A 97 13.07 41.54 -31.29
N GLN A 98 14.36 41.75 -31.56
CA GLN A 98 15.03 43.04 -31.30
C GLN A 98 14.37 44.11 -32.19
N PRO A 99 14.19 45.36 -31.70
CA PRO A 99 13.67 46.46 -32.51
C PRO A 99 14.57 46.79 -33.72
#